data_AF-A0A1G2D8V4-F1
#
_entry.id   AF-A0A1G2D8V4-F1
#
_cell.length_a   1.000
_cell.length_b   1.000
_cell.length_c   1.000
_cell.angle_alpha   90.00
_cell.angle_beta   90.00
_cell.angle_gamma   90.00
#
_symmetry.space_group_name_H-M   'P 1'
#
loop_
_entity.id
_entity.type
_entity.pdbx_description
1 polymer ?
#
loop_
_entity_poly.entity_id
_entity_poly.type
_entity_poly.pdbx_seq_one_letter_code
_entity_poly.pdbx_strand_id
1 'polypeptide(L)'
;MRVSEPERGYYDNDILNFAYVYTNIDDIVINEDIGGGYVVIHTSKRSAKYKPIELPSVHRKRHREQTRLSPLFTRLFLEEAQKYEIHKDDAKTHKLDLEKIINKKGQRVHPAFISDWKAENIDTIAGERIQANVQIERVSNMDLQRLFDYFVRKNLSPFHPEDRSVGRLKESIYKFFDKHLGMTLADHFRDIINIVLSEDNRPHFEAVIDSAKRAYVAATEKREKEIVEDVWDVPERVVFGEGYIEMDRKKSVMKPFFSNERWQSEKAFIDFLEEPRSDVLWWFKNGDRDATFFAVPYKDGDDSSPFYVDFVVMMKDGSIGLFDPHGIYLADFGAKSDGLRDYIAHLKKKGRKVSGGIIANTKTDYTGQWMVYEGEGKDAREGNWGNWTNLQF
;
A
#
# COMPACT_ATOMS: atom_id res chain seq x y z
N MET A 1 -12.82 23.31 -3.62
CA MET A 1 -11.88 24.22 -4.30
C MET A 1 -12.32 24.35 -5.74
N ARG A 2 -12.70 25.55 -6.20
CA ARG A 2 -12.64 25.88 -7.63
C ARG A 2 -11.38 26.71 -7.77
N VAL A 3 -10.40 26.15 -8.46
CA VAL A 3 -9.19 26.88 -8.87
C VAL A 3 -9.61 27.87 -9.96
N SER A 4 -8.95 29.03 -10.00
CA SER A 4 -9.09 30.03 -11.05
C SER A 4 -8.92 29.41 -12.44
N GLU A 5 -9.69 29.90 -13.42
CA GLU A 5 -9.49 29.56 -14.84
C GLU A 5 -8.10 30.07 -15.26
N PRO A 6 -7.10 29.20 -15.50
CA PRO A 6 -5.72 29.64 -15.76
C PRO A 6 -5.60 30.49 -17.03
N GLU A 7 -6.59 30.40 -17.92
CA GLU A 7 -6.60 31.08 -19.22
C GLU A 7 -7.05 32.55 -19.18
N ARG A 8 -7.65 33.03 -18.07
CA ARG A 8 -8.25 34.39 -18.02
C ARG A 8 -7.60 35.39 -17.07
N GLY A 9 -6.62 34.97 -16.25
CA GLY A 9 -5.98 35.85 -15.27
C GLY A 9 -6.90 36.23 -14.11
N TYR A 10 -6.57 37.34 -13.42
CA TYR A 10 -7.31 37.85 -12.26
C TYR A 10 -8.72 38.34 -12.66
N TYR A 11 -9.72 38.08 -11.81
CA TYR A 11 -11.06 38.66 -11.92
C TYR A 11 -11.01 40.18 -11.66
N ASP A 12 -11.87 40.96 -12.34
CA ASP A 12 -12.01 42.41 -12.13
C ASP A 12 -12.40 42.78 -10.69
N ASN A 13 -13.00 41.83 -9.96
CA ASN A 13 -13.30 41.99 -8.55
C ASN A 13 -12.19 41.34 -7.72
N ASP A 14 -11.38 42.17 -7.07
CA ASP A 14 -10.23 41.74 -6.26
C ASP A 14 -10.59 40.68 -5.20
N ILE A 15 -11.80 40.70 -4.64
CA ILE A 15 -12.23 39.71 -3.64
C ILE A 15 -12.28 38.30 -4.23
N LEU A 16 -12.58 38.18 -5.53
CA LEU A 16 -12.65 36.88 -6.22
C LEU A 16 -11.26 36.32 -6.55
N ASN A 17 -10.20 37.10 -6.35
CA ASN A 17 -8.81 36.69 -6.57
C ASN A 17 -8.15 36.09 -5.31
N PHE A 18 -8.86 36.05 -4.19
CA PHE A 18 -8.37 35.44 -2.95
C PHE A 18 -8.94 34.03 -2.75
N ALA A 19 -8.07 33.10 -2.35
CA ALA A 19 -8.48 31.81 -1.81
C ALA A 19 -8.44 31.86 -0.28
N TYR A 20 -9.60 31.69 0.36
CA TYR A 20 -9.70 31.66 1.82
C TYR A 20 -9.63 30.22 2.34
N VAL A 21 -8.68 29.97 3.24
CA VAL A 21 -8.57 28.71 3.97
C VAL A 21 -8.91 28.99 5.44
N TYR A 22 -10.04 28.44 5.89
CA TYR A 22 -10.41 28.49 7.29
C TYR A 22 -9.94 27.21 7.96
N THR A 23 -9.03 27.34 8.93
CA THR A 23 -8.45 26.20 9.65
C THR A 23 -8.32 26.51 11.14
N ASN A 24 -8.39 25.48 11.96
CA ASN A 24 -8.24 25.53 13.41
C ASN A 24 -6.87 25.01 13.88
N ILE A 25 -5.89 24.99 12.97
CA ILE A 25 -4.52 24.53 13.22
C ILE A 25 -3.68 25.74 13.63
N ASP A 26 -2.81 25.56 14.62
CA ASP A 26 -1.93 26.56 15.22
C ASP A 26 -0.60 26.74 14.46
N ASP A 27 -0.33 25.85 13.50
CA ASP A 27 0.91 25.73 12.72
C ASP A 27 0.62 25.16 11.31
N ILE A 28 0.95 25.90 10.25
CA ILE A 28 0.69 25.50 8.86
C ILE A 28 2.00 25.35 8.10
N VAL A 29 2.16 24.22 7.39
CA VAL A 29 3.23 23.97 6.42
C VAL A 29 2.61 23.63 5.07
N ILE A 30 3.01 24.34 4.02
CA ILE A 30 2.53 24.13 2.64
C ILE A 30 3.46 23.11 1.97
N ASN A 31 2.91 21.97 1.53
CA ASN A 31 3.62 20.93 0.79
C ASN A 31 2.98 20.73 -0.60
N GLU A 32 3.79 20.50 -1.62
CA GLU A 32 3.30 20.16 -2.97
C GLU A 32 2.83 18.69 -3.06
N ASP A 33 1.58 18.54 -3.49
CA ASP A 33 0.94 17.39 -4.16
C ASP A 33 1.00 15.97 -3.54
N ILE A 34 -0.14 15.51 -2.99
CA ILE A 34 -0.35 14.13 -2.49
C ILE A 34 -1.67 13.58 -3.07
N GLY A 35 -1.78 13.46 -4.40
CA GLY A 35 -3.05 13.09 -5.05
C GLY A 35 -3.01 12.00 -6.12
N GLY A 36 -1.98 11.97 -6.97
CA GLY A 36 -2.04 11.27 -8.27
C GLY A 36 -2.26 9.75 -8.22
N GLY A 37 -1.81 9.07 -7.15
CA GLY A 37 -1.85 7.60 -7.08
C GLY A 37 -3.21 6.96 -6.75
N TYR A 38 -4.21 7.74 -6.32
CA TYR A 38 -5.44 7.20 -5.72
C TYR A 38 -6.69 7.27 -6.61
N VAL A 39 -6.59 7.90 -7.78
CA VAL A 39 -7.73 8.06 -8.69
C VAL A 39 -7.78 6.89 -9.67
N VAL A 40 -8.87 6.13 -9.62
CA VAL A 40 -9.19 5.16 -10.68
C VAL A 40 -9.67 5.93 -11.91
N ILE A 41 -8.94 5.84 -13.01
CA ILE A 41 -9.24 6.57 -14.25
C ILE A 41 -9.88 5.65 -15.29
N HIS A 42 -9.37 4.41 -15.41
CA HIS A 42 -9.81 3.46 -16.42
C HIS A 42 -10.24 2.13 -15.81
N THR A 43 -11.07 1.38 -16.53
CA THR A 43 -11.52 0.04 -16.12
C THR A 43 -11.71 -0.86 -17.32
N SER A 44 -11.07 -2.03 -17.29
CA SER A 44 -11.35 -3.12 -18.22
C SER A 44 -12.37 -4.08 -17.62
N LYS A 45 -13.20 -4.69 -18.47
CA LYS A 45 -14.09 -5.79 -18.10
C LYS A 45 -13.72 -7.05 -18.84
N ARG A 46 -13.85 -8.19 -18.16
CA ARG A 46 -13.67 -9.51 -18.76
C ARG A 46 -14.70 -9.73 -19.87
N SER A 47 -14.27 -10.35 -20.95
CA SER A 47 -15.12 -10.69 -22.09
C SER A 47 -16.28 -11.59 -21.66
N ALA A 48 -17.50 -11.29 -22.13
CA ALA A 48 -18.69 -12.09 -21.84
C ALA A 48 -18.63 -13.53 -22.39
N LYS A 49 -17.73 -13.79 -23.36
CA LYS A 49 -17.51 -15.13 -23.93
C LYS A 49 -16.54 -16.00 -23.10
N TYR A 50 -15.98 -15.44 -22.03
CA TYR A 50 -15.06 -16.14 -21.16
C TYR A 50 -15.73 -17.35 -20.50
N LYS A 51 -14.99 -18.46 -20.41
CA LYS A 51 -15.37 -19.64 -19.65
C LYS A 51 -14.38 -19.79 -18.49
N PRO A 52 -14.87 -20.08 -17.26
CA PRO A 52 -14.02 -20.38 -16.12
C PRO A 52 -12.93 -21.39 -16.44
N ILE A 53 -11.71 -21.10 -16.03
CA ILE A 53 -10.56 -22.01 -16.12
C ILE A 53 -10.20 -22.61 -14.77
N GLU A 54 -10.50 -21.94 -13.65
CA GLU A 54 -10.32 -22.44 -12.28
C GLU A 54 -8.91 -23.02 -12.05
N LEU A 55 -7.90 -22.15 -12.06
CA LEU A 55 -6.52 -22.50 -11.78
C LEU A 55 -6.22 -22.40 -10.29
N PRO A 56 -5.60 -23.42 -9.65
CA PRO A 56 -5.06 -23.27 -8.30
C PRO A 56 -4.04 -22.14 -8.25
N SER A 57 -4.21 -21.17 -7.37
CA SER A 57 -3.35 -20.00 -7.24
C SER A 57 -2.93 -19.81 -5.79
N VAL A 58 -1.87 -19.05 -5.56
CA VAL A 58 -1.44 -18.64 -4.23
C VAL A 58 -1.37 -17.12 -4.11
N HIS A 59 -1.61 -16.59 -2.92
CA HIS A 59 -1.37 -15.18 -2.64
C HIS A 59 -0.89 -14.99 -1.20
N ARG A 60 -0.22 -13.86 -0.93
CA ARG A 60 0.13 -13.52 0.45
C ARG A 60 -1.13 -13.24 1.25
N LYS A 61 -1.21 -13.81 2.45
CA LYS A 61 -2.30 -13.52 3.39
C LYS A 61 -2.32 -12.03 3.69
N ARG A 62 -3.48 -11.39 3.48
CA ARG A 62 -3.61 -9.96 3.75
C ARG A 62 -3.57 -9.69 5.25
N HIS A 63 -2.47 -9.11 5.72
CA HIS A 63 -2.36 -8.59 7.08
C HIS A 63 -2.81 -7.13 7.12
N ARG A 64 -4.13 -6.90 7.25
CA ARG A 64 -4.69 -5.53 7.44
C ARG A 64 -4.06 -4.79 8.62
N GLU A 65 -3.49 -5.54 9.56
CA GLU A 65 -2.71 -5.05 10.69
C GLU A 65 -1.50 -4.21 10.28
N GLN A 66 -1.00 -4.30 9.04
CA GLN A 66 0.16 -3.53 8.58
C GLN A 66 -0.17 -2.06 8.29
N THR A 67 -1.35 -1.78 7.76
CA THR A 67 -1.77 -0.41 7.40
C THR A 67 -2.69 0.19 8.45
N ARG A 68 -3.15 -0.62 9.42
CA ARG A 68 -4.19 -0.26 10.40
C ARG A 68 -3.89 -0.87 11.75
N LEU A 69 -4.23 -0.16 12.81
CA LEU A 69 -4.08 -0.67 14.17
C LEU A 69 -5.16 -1.73 14.49
N SER A 70 -4.73 -2.83 15.10
CA SER A 70 -5.59 -3.90 15.62
C SER A 70 -5.64 -3.88 17.15
N PRO A 71 -6.49 -4.71 17.80
CA PRO A 71 -6.52 -4.80 19.28
C PRO A 71 -5.15 -5.13 19.91
N LEU A 72 -4.23 -5.73 19.15
CA LEU A 72 -2.85 -5.95 19.57
C LEU A 72 -2.14 -4.64 19.94
N PHE A 73 -2.41 -3.55 19.20
CA PHE A 73 -1.78 -2.25 19.47
C PHE A 73 -2.10 -1.75 20.88
N THR A 74 -3.34 -1.92 21.35
CA THR A 74 -3.73 -1.51 22.70
C THR A 74 -2.97 -2.27 23.79
N ARG A 75 -2.71 -3.56 23.58
CA ARG A 75 -1.89 -4.34 24.50
C ARG A 75 -0.45 -3.82 24.51
N LEU A 76 0.14 -3.61 23.34
CA LEU A 76 1.51 -3.10 23.23
C LEU A 76 1.65 -1.68 23.80
N PHE A 77 0.68 -0.79 23.57
CA PHE A 77 0.67 0.55 24.16
C PHE A 77 0.74 0.50 25.68
N LEU A 78 -0.06 -0.35 26.33
CA LEU A 78 -0.03 -0.52 27.78
C LEU A 78 1.30 -1.12 28.26
N GLU A 79 1.86 -2.08 27.54
CA GLU A 79 3.17 -2.66 27.85
C GLU A 79 4.30 -1.63 27.72
N GLU A 80 4.26 -0.76 26.71
CA GLU A 80 5.25 0.29 26.48
C GLU A 80 5.10 1.46 27.45
N ALA A 81 3.87 1.81 27.85
CA ALA A 81 3.62 2.81 28.89
C ALA A 81 4.25 2.41 30.23
N GLN A 82 4.20 1.12 30.58
CA GLN A 82 4.81 0.60 31.82
C GLN A 82 6.35 0.55 31.78
N LYS A 83 6.94 0.54 30.58
CA LYS A 83 8.39 0.52 30.37
C LYS A 83 8.95 1.91 30.06
N TYR A 84 8.11 2.96 30.10
CA TYR A 84 8.48 4.26 29.59
C TYR A 84 9.48 4.99 30.49
N GLU A 85 10.68 5.22 29.97
CA GLU A 85 11.78 5.84 30.72
C GLU A 85 12.15 7.20 30.14
N ILE A 86 12.59 8.12 31.02
CA ILE A 86 13.22 9.38 30.64
C ILE A 86 14.70 9.26 31.03
N HIS A 87 15.60 9.39 30.06
CA HIS A 87 17.01 9.56 30.35
C HIS A 87 17.23 10.98 30.89
N LYS A 88 17.56 11.11 32.17
CA LYS A 88 18.21 12.31 32.73
C LYS A 88 19.69 12.00 32.89
N ASP A 89 20.54 13.00 32.64
CA ASP A 89 22.01 12.94 32.46
C ASP A 89 22.85 12.37 33.63
N ASP A 90 22.31 11.57 34.54
CA ASP A 90 23.08 10.90 35.59
C ASP A 90 22.70 9.42 35.73
N ALA A 91 23.75 8.59 35.78
CA ALA A 91 23.79 7.14 35.60
C ALA A 91 23.00 6.30 36.63
N LYS A 92 21.66 6.40 36.66
CA LYS A 92 20.75 5.35 37.18
C LYS A 92 19.42 5.35 36.42
N THR A 93 19.30 4.50 35.41
CA THR A 93 18.03 4.15 34.76
C THR A 93 17.07 3.56 35.80
N HIS A 94 16.05 4.32 36.15
CA HIS A 94 14.93 3.81 36.93
C HIS A 94 13.81 3.54 35.95
N LYS A 95 13.42 2.26 35.83
CA LYS A 95 12.23 1.85 35.09
C LYS A 95 11.01 2.53 35.70
N LEU A 96 10.60 3.63 35.10
CA LEU A 96 9.45 4.42 35.53
C LEU A 96 8.27 4.06 34.62
N ASP A 97 7.08 4.16 35.19
CA ASP A 97 5.82 3.95 34.49
C ASP A 97 5.38 5.34 33.98
N LEU A 98 4.83 5.45 32.76
CA LEU A 98 4.23 6.68 32.25
C LEU A 98 3.31 7.33 33.30
N GLU A 99 2.59 6.50 34.06
CA GLU A 99 1.71 6.93 35.14
C GLU A 99 2.41 7.78 36.23
N LYS A 100 3.70 7.54 36.47
CA LYS A 100 4.52 8.25 37.48
C LYS A 100 5.16 9.51 36.93
N ILE A 101 5.27 9.62 35.60
CA ILE A 101 5.94 10.71 34.90
C ILE A 101 4.96 11.85 34.63
N ILE A 102 3.73 11.53 34.21
CA ILE A 102 2.77 12.55 33.79
C ILE A 102 2.29 13.42 34.97
N ASN A 103 2.16 14.71 34.70
CA ASN A 103 1.55 15.66 35.61
C ASN A 103 0.02 15.57 35.55
N LYS A 104 -0.61 15.18 36.66
CA LYS A 104 -2.06 14.91 36.72
C LYS A 104 -2.88 16.12 37.18
N LYS A 105 -2.26 17.09 37.87
CA LYS A 105 -2.99 18.17 38.58
C LYS A 105 -3.03 19.45 37.77
N GLY A 106 -4.22 20.08 37.71
CA GLY A 106 -4.39 21.43 37.18
C GLY A 106 -4.13 21.60 35.68
N GLN A 107 -4.01 20.50 34.93
CA GLN A 107 -3.71 20.53 33.50
C GLN A 107 -4.87 21.18 32.73
N ARG A 108 -4.53 22.08 31.81
CA ARG A 108 -5.49 22.73 30.91
C ARG A 108 -4.86 22.90 29.54
N VAL A 109 -5.64 22.59 28.51
CA VAL A 109 -5.25 22.95 27.14
C VAL A 109 -5.53 24.43 26.93
N HIS A 110 -4.51 25.16 26.48
CA HIS A 110 -4.61 26.56 26.07
C HIS A 110 -4.40 26.64 24.54
N PRO A 111 -5.42 26.30 23.73
CA PRO A 111 -5.25 26.31 22.29
C PRO A 111 -5.02 27.75 21.81
N ALA A 112 -4.01 27.90 20.95
CA ALA A 112 -3.68 29.16 20.31
C ALA A 112 -4.16 29.14 18.84
N PHE A 113 -4.70 30.25 18.35
CA PHE A 113 -5.19 30.40 16.98
C PHE A 113 -4.44 31.50 16.25
N ILE A 114 -4.29 31.34 14.94
CA ILE A 114 -3.90 32.40 14.03
C ILE A 114 -5.17 33.22 13.77
N SER A 115 -5.21 34.48 14.21
CA SER A 115 -6.39 35.34 14.07
C SER A 115 -6.62 35.74 12.62
N ASP A 116 -5.55 36.14 11.94
CA ASP A 116 -5.56 36.56 10.55
C ASP A 116 -4.13 36.41 9.98
N TRP A 117 -4.04 35.91 8.74
CA TRP A 117 -2.78 35.87 8.00
C TRP A 117 -3.06 36.02 6.50
N LYS A 118 -2.25 36.84 5.82
CA LYS A 118 -2.40 37.16 4.39
C LYS A 118 -1.03 37.17 3.72
N ALA A 119 -0.93 36.50 2.58
CA ALA A 119 0.20 36.59 1.67
C ALA A 119 -0.28 36.89 0.25
N GLU A 120 0.52 37.64 -0.51
CA GLU A 120 0.18 38.07 -1.88
C GLU A 120 0.69 37.09 -2.94
N ASN A 121 1.71 36.28 -2.63
CA ASN A 121 2.26 35.27 -3.54
C ASN A 121 2.59 33.97 -2.79
N ILE A 122 2.20 32.82 -3.36
CA ILE A 122 2.45 31.49 -2.80
C ILE A 122 3.94 31.10 -2.90
N ASP A 123 4.65 31.59 -3.92
CA ASP A 123 6.07 31.32 -4.14
C ASP A 123 6.95 32.00 -3.08
N THR A 124 6.46 33.09 -2.48
CA THR A 124 7.19 33.83 -1.43
C THR A 124 7.03 33.23 -0.04
N ILE A 125 6.11 32.27 0.14
CA ILE A 125 5.77 31.67 1.44
C ILE A 125 6.08 30.17 1.53
N ALA A 126 6.67 29.61 0.47
CA ALA A 126 7.13 28.23 0.46
C ALA A 126 8.21 28.03 1.53
N GLY A 127 7.90 27.22 2.54
CA GLY A 127 8.79 26.95 3.68
C GLY A 127 8.65 27.92 4.87
N GLU A 128 7.76 28.90 4.81
CA GLU A 128 7.45 29.74 5.99
C GLU A 128 6.58 28.99 7.02
N ARG A 129 6.79 29.30 8.30
CA ARG A 129 6.03 28.75 9.42
C ARG A 129 5.18 29.85 10.06
N ILE A 130 3.87 29.69 10.00
CA ILE A 130 2.91 30.66 10.56
C ILE A 130 2.50 30.18 11.95
N GLN A 131 2.61 31.06 12.96
CA GLN A 131 2.29 30.73 14.35
C GLN A 131 1.07 31.51 14.87
N ALA A 132 0.32 30.88 15.77
CA ALA A 132 -0.82 31.46 16.44
C ALA A 132 -0.52 32.72 17.27
N ASN A 133 -1.46 33.66 17.32
CA ASN A 133 -1.37 34.95 18.02
C ASN A 133 -2.52 35.21 19.01
N VAL A 134 -3.54 34.34 19.10
CA VAL A 134 -4.67 34.46 20.02
C VAL A 134 -4.77 33.23 20.91
N GLN A 135 -4.88 33.41 22.23
CA GLN A 135 -5.12 32.31 23.16
C GLN A 135 -6.59 32.24 23.59
N ILE A 136 -7.16 31.03 23.67
CA ILE A 136 -8.52 30.82 24.19
C ILE A 136 -8.49 30.36 25.65
N GLU A 137 -9.17 31.09 26.53
CA GLU A 137 -9.25 30.78 27.95
C GLU A 137 -10.28 29.68 28.31
N ARG A 138 -11.31 29.48 27.48
CA ARG A 138 -12.40 28.51 27.72
C ARG A 138 -12.65 27.62 26.51
N VAL A 139 -12.29 26.35 26.64
CA VAL A 139 -12.45 25.33 25.59
C VAL A 139 -13.69 24.47 25.88
N SER A 140 -14.58 24.28 24.91
CA SER A 140 -15.75 23.42 25.06
C SER A 140 -15.36 21.93 25.01
N ASN A 141 -16.24 21.02 25.45
CA ASN A 141 -15.98 19.58 25.33
C ASN A 141 -15.86 19.14 23.86
N MET A 142 -16.60 19.78 22.95
CA MET A 142 -16.50 19.52 21.52
C MET A 142 -15.14 19.94 20.97
N ASP A 143 -14.60 21.07 21.43
CA ASP A 143 -13.28 21.55 21.02
C ASP A 143 -12.18 20.65 21.58
N LEU A 144 -12.29 20.23 22.85
CA LEU A 144 -11.37 19.24 23.44
C LEU A 144 -11.37 17.92 22.65
N GLN A 145 -12.56 17.43 22.26
CA GLN A 145 -12.65 16.24 21.41
C GLN A 145 -11.91 16.45 20.08
N ARG A 146 -12.10 17.60 19.42
CA ARG A 146 -11.45 17.91 18.15
C ARG A 146 -9.93 18.00 18.27
N LEU A 147 -9.42 18.64 19.34
CA LEU A 147 -7.99 18.73 19.62
C LEU A 147 -7.39 17.34 19.90
N PHE A 148 -8.10 16.50 20.65
CA PHE A 148 -7.68 15.13 20.90
C PHE A 148 -7.68 14.29 19.63
N ASP A 149 -8.69 14.44 18.77
CA ASP A 149 -8.78 13.76 17.48
C ASP A 149 -7.64 14.16 16.55
N TYR A 150 -7.28 15.44 16.54
CA TYR A 150 -6.13 15.95 15.81
C TYR A 150 -4.82 15.35 16.33
N PHE A 151 -4.60 15.37 17.66
CA PHE A 151 -3.43 14.73 18.29
C PHE A 151 -3.31 13.25 17.91
N VAL A 152 -4.40 12.50 18.01
CA VAL A 152 -4.45 11.08 17.63
C VAL A 152 -4.09 10.90 16.16
N ARG A 153 -4.75 11.63 15.25
CA ARG A 153 -4.51 11.52 13.81
C ARG A 153 -3.06 11.86 13.44
N LYS A 154 -2.50 12.92 14.03
CA LYS A 154 -1.09 13.33 13.83
C LYS A 154 -0.11 12.23 14.24
N ASN A 155 -0.40 11.52 15.32
CA ASN A 155 0.47 10.48 15.87
C ASN A 155 0.31 9.10 15.23
N LEU A 156 -0.63 8.93 14.27
CA LEU A 156 -0.84 7.65 13.59
C LEU A 156 0.21 7.33 12.52
N SER A 157 0.84 8.32 11.91
CA SER A 157 1.85 8.09 10.85
C SER A 157 2.91 7.07 11.31
N PRO A 158 3.24 6.03 10.51
CA PRO A 158 2.88 5.82 9.09
C PRO A 158 1.53 5.13 8.84
N PHE A 159 0.75 4.78 9.87
CA PHE A 159 -0.57 4.15 9.70
C PHE A 159 -1.59 5.16 9.17
N HIS A 160 -2.45 4.73 8.25
CA HIS A 160 -3.45 5.61 7.67
C HIS A 160 -4.46 6.06 8.74
N PRO A 161 -4.82 7.36 8.82
CA PRO A 161 -5.73 7.90 9.81
C PRO A 161 -7.20 7.59 9.49
N GLU A 162 -7.53 6.32 9.23
CA GLU A 162 -8.91 5.85 9.13
C GLU A 162 -9.54 5.67 10.52
N ASP A 163 -10.86 5.71 10.59
CA ASP A 163 -11.63 5.70 11.85
C ASP A 163 -11.29 4.52 12.75
N ARG A 164 -10.94 3.37 12.17
CA ARG A 164 -10.50 2.19 12.94
C ARG A 164 -9.19 2.46 13.68
N SER A 165 -8.15 2.93 12.99
CA SER A 165 -6.85 3.22 13.62
C SER A 165 -6.97 4.35 14.63
N VAL A 166 -7.73 5.40 14.30
CA VAL A 166 -8.07 6.50 15.22
C VAL A 166 -8.74 5.96 16.48
N GLY A 167 -9.78 5.13 16.31
CA GLY A 167 -10.49 4.50 17.42
C GLY A 167 -9.59 3.65 18.30
N ARG A 168 -8.67 2.87 17.71
CA ARG A 168 -7.74 2.02 18.47
C ARG A 168 -6.73 2.80 19.28
N LEU A 169 -6.18 3.88 18.74
CA LEU A 169 -5.26 4.74 19.49
C LEU A 169 -6.01 5.45 20.64
N LYS A 170 -7.21 6.00 20.39
CA LYS A 170 -8.08 6.55 21.44
C LYS A 170 -8.37 5.54 22.54
N GLU A 171 -8.80 4.33 22.16
CA GLU A 171 -9.09 3.23 23.08
C GLU A 171 -7.87 2.87 23.94
N SER A 172 -6.67 2.90 23.35
CA SER A 172 -5.43 2.57 24.06
C SER A 172 -5.11 3.60 25.14
N ILE A 173 -5.26 4.89 24.82
CA ILE A 173 -5.09 5.98 25.77
C ILE A 173 -6.15 5.87 26.87
N TYR A 174 -7.43 5.72 26.53
CA TYR A 174 -8.49 5.61 27.53
C TYR A 174 -8.32 4.38 28.44
N LYS A 175 -7.92 3.23 27.90
CA LYS A 175 -7.63 2.05 28.73
C LYS A 175 -6.42 2.22 29.64
N PHE A 176 -5.44 3.04 29.25
CA PHE A 176 -4.34 3.39 30.14
C PHE A 176 -4.87 4.16 31.36
N PHE A 177 -5.65 5.22 31.15
CA PHE A 177 -6.25 6.00 32.24
C PHE A 177 -7.18 5.15 33.13
N ASP A 178 -8.00 4.30 32.53
CA ASP A 178 -8.89 3.41 33.29
C ASP A 178 -8.08 2.41 34.15
N LYS A 179 -7.15 1.67 33.54
CA LYS A 179 -6.41 0.62 34.24
C LYS A 179 -5.37 1.12 35.25
N HIS A 180 -4.69 2.22 34.94
CA HIS A 180 -3.57 2.70 35.74
C HIS A 180 -3.95 3.86 36.66
N LEU A 181 -4.98 4.62 36.34
CA LEU A 181 -5.39 5.80 37.11
C LEU A 181 -6.81 5.70 37.67
N GLY A 182 -7.56 4.64 37.34
CA GLY A 182 -8.98 4.51 37.73
C GLY A 182 -9.87 5.59 37.11
N MET A 183 -9.42 6.23 36.02
CA MET A 183 -10.13 7.33 35.37
C MET A 183 -10.89 6.80 34.16
N THR A 184 -12.20 6.61 34.33
CA THR A 184 -13.10 6.18 33.24
C THR A 184 -13.38 7.34 32.27
N LEU A 185 -13.61 7.02 30.99
CA LEU A 185 -13.99 8.02 29.98
C LEU A 185 -15.30 8.74 30.33
N ALA A 186 -16.27 8.02 30.88
CA ALA A 186 -17.60 8.55 31.19
C ALA A 186 -17.53 9.67 32.25
N ASP A 187 -16.68 9.49 33.26
CA ASP A 187 -16.63 10.40 34.40
C ASP A 187 -15.52 11.46 34.25
N HIS A 188 -14.44 11.15 33.52
CA HIS A 188 -13.22 11.96 33.48
C HIS A 188 -12.82 12.45 32.08
N PHE A 189 -13.76 12.49 31.13
CA PHE A 189 -13.50 12.89 29.73
C PHE A 189 -12.60 14.12 29.60
N ARG A 190 -12.96 15.22 30.27
CA ARG A 190 -12.26 16.51 30.17
C ARG A 190 -10.87 16.43 30.80
N ASP A 191 -10.73 15.77 31.94
CA ASP A 191 -9.46 15.66 32.66
C ASP A 191 -8.47 14.81 31.88
N ILE A 192 -8.91 13.68 31.32
CA ILE A 192 -8.08 12.80 30.49
C ILE A 192 -7.50 13.60 29.31
N ILE A 193 -8.35 14.30 28.55
CA ILE A 193 -7.88 15.05 27.38
C ILE A 193 -6.92 16.18 27.79
N ASN A 194 -7.23 16.91 28.87
CA ASN A 194 -6.34 17.97 29.37
C ASN A 194 -4.99 17.43 29.82
N ILE A 195 -4.96 16.26 30.47
CA ILE A 195 -3.71 15.62 30.89
C ILE A 195 -2.91 15.16 29.67
N VAL A 196 -3.54 14.55 28.66
CA VAL A 196 -2.82 14.06 27.47
C VAL A 196 -2.25 15.21 26.64
N LEU A 197 -3.01 16.29 26.47
CA LEU A 197 -2.68 17.38 25.56
C LEU A 197 -1.90 18.54 26.22
N SER A 198 -1.62 18.47 27.53
CA SER A 198 -0.83 19.51 28.17
C SER A 198 0.61 19.52 27.65
N GLU A 199 1.23 20.71 27.66
CA GLU A 199 2.58 20.91 27.12
C GLU A 199 3.61 19.98 27.79
N ASP A 200 3.49 19.78 29.10
CA ASP A 200 4.38 18.92 29.89
C ASP A 200 4.23 17.43 29.53
N ASN A 201 2.99 16.96 29.31
CA ASN A 201 2.70 15.53 29.18
C ASN A 201 2.70 15.04 27.74
N ARG A 202 2.33 15.92 26.81
CA ARG A 202 2.16 15.57 25.40
C ARG A 202 3.39 14.85 24.81
N PRO A 203 4.64 15.31 25.01
CA PRO A 203 5.82 14.61 24.49
C PRO A 203 5.96 13.17 25.02
N HIS A 204 5.54 12.91 26.25
CA HIS A 204 5.58 11.57 26.85
C HIS A 204 4.58 10.62 26.19
N PHE A 205 3.36 11.09 25.93
CA PHE A 205 2.39 10.31 25.18
C PHE A 205 2.85 10.07 23.74
N GLU A 206 3.40 11.08 23.05
CA GLU A 206 3.94 10.91 21.69
C GLU A 206 5.05 9.85 21.65
N ALA A 207 5.97 9.86 22.62
CA ALA A 207 7.05 8.88 22.71
C ALA A 207 6.55 7.44 22.97
N VAL A 208 5.56 7.27 23.86
CA VAL A 208 4.96 5.94 24.11
C VAL A 208 4.19 5.43 22.89
N ILE A 209 3.45 6.31 22.21
CA ILE A 209 2.76 5.95 20.96
C ILE A 209 3.78 5.50 19.92
N ASP A 210 4.89 6.22 19.78
CA ASP A 210 5.94 5.89 18.82
C ASP A 210 6.62 4.54 19.13
N SER A 211 6.92 4.26 20.41
CA SER A 211 7.44 2.95 20.83
C SER A 211 6.46 1.82 20.55
N ALA A 212 5.18 2.03 20.88
CA ALA A 212 4.12 1.06 20.64
C ALA A 212 3.93 0.78 19.14
N LYS A 213 4.04 1.81 18.28
CA LYS A 213 4.01 1.64 16.82
C LYS A 213 5.17 0.77 16.32
N ARG A 214 6.41 1.02 16.77
CA ARG A 214 7.57 0.17 16.42
C ARG A 214 7.38 -1.28 16.84
N ALA A 215 6.97 -1.50 18.09
CA ALA A 215 6.71 -2.84 18.62
C ALA A 215 5.61 -3.56 17.82
N TYR A 216 4.59 -2.82 17.39
CA TYR A 216 3.48 -3.34 16.59
C TYR A 216 3.93 -3.74 15.19
N VAL A 217 4.70 -2.89 14.48
CA VAL A 217 5.27 -3.22 13.16
C VAL A 217 6.09 -4.51 13.23
N ALA A 218 7.03 -4.60 14.17
CA ALA A 218 7.88 -5.77 14.35
C ALA A 218 7.09 -7.06 14.67
N ALA A 219 5.96 -6.95 15.39
CA ALA A 219 5.08 -8.08 15.66
C ALA A 219 4.26 -8.51 14.44
N THR A 220 3.94 -7.59 13.53
CA THR A 220 3.17 -7.86 12.30
C THR A 220 4.03 -8.40 11.15
N GLU A 221 5.28 -7.95 11.00
CA GLU A 221 6.21 -8.43 9.95
C GLU A 221 6.52 -9.93 10.09
N LYS A 222 6.64 -10.44 11.32
CA LYS A 222 6.88 -11.88 11.56
C LYS A 222 5.76 -12.80 11.03
N ARG A 223 4.59 -12.26 10.70
CA ARG A 223 3.44 -13.01 10.17
C ARG A 223 3.39 -13.01 8.63
N GLU A 224 4.23 -12.23 7.95
CA GLU A 224 4.13 -11.90 6.53
C GLU A 224 4.36 -13.07 5.55
N LYS A 225 4.97 -14.16 6.02
CA LYS A 225 5.38 -15.30 5.17
C LYS A 225 4.24 -16.29 4.87
N GLU A 226 3.04 -16.07 5.39
CA GLU A 226 1.93 -17.00 5.17
C GLU A 226 1.32 -16.81 3.77
N ILE A 227 1.49 -17.83 2.91
CA ILE A 227 0.78 -17.94 1.64
C ILE A 227 -0.54 -18.69 1.84
N VAL A 228 -1.56 -18.27 1.10
CA VAL A 228 -2.89 -18.90 1.09
C VAL A 228 -3.14 -19.44 -0.31
N GLU A 229 -3.60 -20.69 -0.39
CA GLU A 229 -4.06 -21.32 -1.63
C GLU A 229 -5.53 -20.95 -1.90
N ASP A 230 -5.85 -20.66 -3.15
CA ASP A 230 -7.21 -20.36 -3.61
C ASP A 230 -7.41 -20.85 -5.06
N VAL A 231 -8.65 -20.82 -5.55
CA VAL A 231 -8.97 -21.04 -6.96
C VAL A 231 -9.09 -19.69 -7.66
N TRP A 232 -8.32 -19.51 -8.72
CA TRP A 232 -8.26 -18.27 -9.48
C TRP A 232 -8.88 -18.42 -10.87
N ASP A 233 -9.51 -17.34 -11.30
CA ASP A 233 -10.00 -17.10 -12.65
C ASP A 233 -9.67 -15.66 -13.06
N VAL A 234 -9.70 -15.38 -14.36
CA VAL A 234 -9.53 -14.01 -14.86
C VAL A 234 -10.53 -13.08 -14.16
N PRO A 235 -10.12 -11.97 -13.53
CA PRO A 235 -11.03 -11.13 -12.77
C PRO A 235 -12.11 -10.49 -13.66
N GLU A 236 -13.31 -10.28 -13.13
CA GLU A 236 -14.41 -9.64 -13.88
C GLU A 236 -14.07 -8.21 -14.32
N ARG A 237 -13.26 -7.51 -13.53
CA ARG A 237 -12.81 -6.15 -13.78
C ARG A 237 -11.39 -5.94 -13.29
N VAL A 238 -10.66 -5.10 -14.01
CA VAL A 238 -9.36 -4.57 -13.58
C VAL A 238 -9.41 -3.06 -13.71
N VAL A 239 -8.89 -2.37 -12.69
CA VAL A 239 -8.89 -0.91 -12.60
C VAL A 239 -7.49 -0.37 -12.82
N PHE A 240 -7.39 0.77 -13.50
CA PHE A 240 -6.11 1.41 -13.82
C PHE A 240 -6.15 2.88 -13.41
N GLY A 241 -5.03 3.36 -12.89
CA GLY A 241 -4.84 4.76 -12.53
C GLY A 241 -4.28 5.57 -13.71
N GLU A 242 -3.63 6.67 -13.37
CA GLU A 242 -2.93 7.53 -14.31
C GLU A 242 -1.75 6.82 -15.01
N GLY A 243 -1.47 7.23 -16.25
CA GLY A 243 -0.36 6.69 -17.06
C GLY A 243 -0.69 5.45 -17.89
N TYR A 244 -1.91 4.92 -17.81
CA TYR A 244 -2.37 3.83 -18.67
C TYR A 244 -3.11 4.38 -19.89
N ILE A 245 -2.79 3.85 -21.06
CA ILE A 245 -3.42 4.19 -22.35
C ILE A 245 -4.18 3.00 -22.91
N GLU A 246 -5.31 3.26 -23.58
CA GLU A 246 -6.07 2.24 -24.30
C GLU A 246 -5.29 1.79 -25.54
N MET A 247 -5.23 0.47 -25.78
CA MET A 247 -4.61 -0.11 -26.97
C MET A 247 -5.56 -1.11 -27.64
N ASP A 248 -5.60 -1.09 -28.97
CA ASP A 248 -6.37 -2.07 -29.73
C ASP A 248 -5.66 -3.43 -29.74
N ARG A 249 -6.12 -4.33 -28.87
CA ARG A 249 -5.61 -5.70 -28.72
C ARG A 249 -6.77 -6.69 -28.76
N LYS A 250 -6.97 -7.34 -29.91
CA LYS A 250 -8.20 -8.07 -30.24
C LYS A 250 -8.38 -9.32 -29.39
N LYS A 251 -7.30 -10.06 -29.14
CA LYS A 251 -7.30 -11.33 -28.39
C LYS A 251 -7.18 -11.14 -26.88
N SER A 252 -6.95 -9.92 -26.37
CA SER A 252 -7.07 -9.67 -24.93
C SER A 252 -8.46 -10.07 -24.40
N VAL A 253 -8.49 -10.84 -23.31
CA VAL A 253 -9.75 -11.21 -22.63
C VAL A 253 -10.38 -10.02 -21.88
N MET A 254 -9.61 -8.97 -21.63
CA MET A 254 -10.03 -7.75 -20.92
C MET A 254 -10.27 -6.61 -21.91
N LYS A 255 -11.46 -6.01 -21.87
CA LYS A 255 -11.90 -4.98 -22.82
C LYS A 255 -12.47 -3.73 -22.13
N PRO A 256 -12.09 -2.51 -22.56
CA PRO A 256 -10.92 -2.20 -23.40
C PRO A 256 -9.61 -2.69 -22.76
N PHE A 257 -8.54 -2.82 -23.53
CA PHE A 257 -7.23 -3.19 -22.97
C PHE A 257 -6.42 -1.92 -22.69
N PHE A 258 -5.91 -1.78 -21.47
CA PHE A 258 -5.09 -0.66 -21.03
C PHE A 258 -3.67 -1.13 -20.68
N SER A 259 -2.67 -0.34 -21.04
CA SER A 259 -1.25 -0.59 -20.72
C SER A 259 -0.52 0.72 -20.51
N ASN A 260 0.51 0.70 -19.66
CA ASN A 260 1.46 1.81 -19.50
C ASN A 260 2.77 1.59 -20.28
N GLU A 261 2.84 0.52 -21.10
CA GLU A 261 3.99 0.13 -21.94
C GLU A 261 5.35 0.13 -21.23
N ARG A 262 5.37 -0.12 -19.90
CA ARG A 262 6.58 -0.03 -19.08
C ARG A 262 7.70 -0.98 -19.53
N TRP A 263 7.33 -2.18 -19.99
CA TRP A 263 8.27 -3.24 -20.34
C TRP A 263 8.15 -3.62 -21.81
N GLN A 264 9.26 -3.45 -22.55
CA GLN A 264 9.31 -3.74 -23.97
C GLN A 264 9.15 -5.25 -24.27
N SER A 265 9.62 -6.12 -23.37
CA SER A 265 9.47 -7.57 -23.49
C SER A 265 8.01 -8.00 -23.50
N GLU A 266 7.22 -7.50 -22.55
CA GLU A 266 5.78 -7.75 -22.48
C GLU A 266 5.05 -7.20 -23.70
N LYS A 267 5.41 -5.99 -24.15
CA LYS A 267 4.82 -5.38 -25.35
C LYS A 267 5.07 -6.23 -26.59
N ALA A 268 6.32 -6.65 -26.81
CA ALA A 268 6.68 -7.49 -27.93
C ALA A 268 6.03 -8.88 -27.85
N PHE A 269 5.84 -9.43 -26.65
CA PHE A 269 5.15 -10.70 -26.49
C PHE A 269 3.64 -10.58 -26.75
N ILE A 270 3.01 -9.47 -26.37
CA ILE A 270 1.62 -9.16 -26.75
C ILE A 270 1.48 -9.10 -28.27
N ASP A 271 2.42 -8.47 -28.97
CA ASP A 271 2.41 -8.43 -30.44
C ASP A 271 2.47 -9.84 -31.04
N PHE A 272 3.32 -10.72 -30.50
CA PHE A 272 3.41 -12.13 -30.89
C PHE A 272 2.10 -12.90 -30.63
N LEU A 273 1.43 -12.68 -29.49
CA LEU A 273 0.14 -13.31 -29.18
C LEU A 273 -0.99 -12.84 -30.11
N GLU A 274 -0.97 -11.57 -30.52
CA GLU A 274 -1.96 -10.95 -31.41
C GLU A 274 -1.80 -11.33 -32.89
N GLU A 275 -0.74 -12.04 -33.27
CA GLU A 275 -0.51 -12.45 -34.66
C GLU A 275 -1.74 -13.16 -35.26
N PRO A 276 -2.27 -12.75 -36.44
CA PRO A 276 -3.52 -13.28 -36.97
C PRO A 276 -3.56 -14.80 -37.15
N ARG A 277 -2.39 -15.42 -37.37
CA ARG A 277 -2.27 -16.86 -37.63
C ARG A 277 -2.13 -17.71 -36.36
N SER A 278 -1.91 -17.12 -35.18
CA SER A 278 -1.70 -17.91 -33.96
C SER A 278 -2.96 -18.63 -33.50
N ASP A 279 -2.80 -19.78 -32.82
CA ASP A 279 -3.90 -20.52 -32.19
C ASP A 279 -4.28 -20.01 -30.80
N VAL A 280 -3.86 -18.79 -30.46
CA VAL A 280 -4.35 -18.08 -29.27
C VAL A 280 -5.82 -17.72 -29.47
N LEU A 281 -6.68 -18.22 -28.57
CA LEU A 281 -8.09 -17.84 -28.47
C LEU A 281 -8.24 -16.52 -27.71
N TRP A 282 -7.58 -16.41 -26.57
CA TRP A 282 -7.45 -15.16 -25.82
C TRP A 282 -6.23 -15.18 -24.90
N TRP A 283 -5.77 -14.02 -24.47
CA TRP A 283 -4.73 -13.88 -23.45
C TRP A 283 -5.15 -12.88 -22.36
N PHE A 284 -4.60 -13.06 -21.18
CA PHE A 284 -4.73 -12.16 -20.03
C PHE A 284 -3.35 -11.70 -19.61
N LYS A 285 -3.08 -10.39 -19.72
CA LYS A 285 -1.93 -9.77 -19.07
C LYS A 285 -2.27 -9.65 -17.59
N ASN A 286 -1.57 -10.42 -16.78
CA ASN A 286 -1.77 -10.51 -15.35
C ASN A 286 -1.28 -9.25 -14.63
N GLY A 287 -1.56 -9.16 -13.35
CA GLY A 287 -0.96 -8.18 -12.45
C GLY A 287 -0.10 -8.87 -11.39
N ASP A 288 0.37 -8.10 -10.42
CA ASP A 288 1.51 -8.46 -9.56
C ASP A 288 1.18 -8.53 -8.07
N ARG A 289 -0.11 -8.60 -7.71
CA ARG A 289 -0.54 -8.48 -6.31
C ARG A 289 -1.83 -9.19 -5.97
N ASP A 290 -1.86 -9.65 -4.71
CA ASP A 290 -3.04 -10.19 -4.02
C ASP A 290 -3.82 -11.28 -4.76
N ALA A 291 -4.97 -11.66 -4.23
CA ALA A 291 -5.79 -12.75 -4.77
C ALA A 291 -6.46 -12.40 -6.12
N THR A 292 -6.44 -11.13 -6.54
CA THR A 292 -7.03 -10.70 -7.82
C THR A 292 -6.25 -11.28 -9.01
N PHE A 293 -4.95 -11.47 -8.85
CA PHE A 293 -4.04 -11.89 -9.90
C PHE A 293 -3.52 -13.31 -9.67
N PHE A 294 -3.20 -13.98 -10.77
CA PHE A 294 -2.76 -15.37 -10.74
C PHE A 294 -1.32 -15.45 -10.24
N ALA A 295 -1.02 -16.38 -9.33
CA ALA A 295 0.35 -16.65 -8.92
C ALA A 295 0.58 -18.13 -8.63
N VAL A 296 1.79 -18.57 -8.94
CA VAL A 296 2.30 -19.91 -8.63
C VAL A 296 3.23 -19.83 -7.41
N PRO A 297 3.26 -20.84 -6.54
CA PRO A 297 4.20 -20.86 -5.44
C PRO A 297 5.62 -21.13 -5.97
N TYR A 298 6.60 -20.41 -5.46
CA TYR A 298 8.00 -20.76 -5.61
C TYR A 298 8.70 -20.71 -4.25
N LYS A 299 9.86 -21.36 -4.15
CA LYS A 299 10.68 -21.38 -2.93
C LYS A 299 11.91 -20.51 -3.11
N ASP A 300 12.14 -19.61 -2.17
CA ASP A 300 13.36 -18.82 -2.08
C ASP A 300 13.98 -19.05 -0.69
N GLY A 301 15.02 -19.90 -0.64
CA GLY A 301 15.49 -20.49 0.61
C GLY A 301 14.42 -21.37 1.27
N ASP A 302 14.17 -21.14 2.55
CA ASP A 302 13.16 -21.88 3.35
C ASP A 302 11.73 -21.32 3.20
N ASP A 303 11.58 -20.14 2.58
CA ASP A 303 10.30 -19.44 2.49
C ASP A 303 9.61 -19.72 1.15
N SER A 304 8.28 -19.78 1.19
CA SER A 304 7.46 -19.81 -0.02
C SER A 304 6.92 -18.41 -0.34
N SER A 305 7.01 -18.03 -1.61
CA SER A 305 6.49 -16.75 -2.12
C SER A 305 5.59 -16.96 -3.34
N PRO A 306 4.61 -16.06 -3.58
CA PRO A 306 3.84 -16.05 -4.81
C PRO A 306 4.66 -15.45 -5.95
N PHE A 307 4.72 -16.16 -7.07
CA PHE A 307 5.22 -15.68 -8.35
C PHE A 307 4.03 -15.39 -9.27
N TYR A 308 3.77 -14.11 -9.49
CA TYR A 308 2.72 -13.67 -10.42
C TYR A 308 3.24 -13.79 -11.85
N VAL A 309 2.74 -14.78 -12.58
CA VAL A 309 3.13 -15.05 -13.96
C VAL A 309 2.49 -14.01 -14.88
N ASP A 310 3.27 -13.36 -15.74
CA ASP A 310 2.79 -12.21 -16.53
C ASP A 310 1.64 -12.53 -17.50
N PHE A 311 1.63 -13.70 -18.13
CA PHE A 311 0.64 -14.05 -19.14
C PHE A 311 -0.04 -15.40 -18.88
N VAL A 312 -1.37 -15.35 -18.84
CA VAL A 312 -2.24 -16.53 -18.95
C VAL A 312 -2.87 -16.54 -20.33
N VAL A 313 -2.59 -17.58 -21.11
CA VAL A 313 -3.00 -17.70 -22.51
C VAL A 313 -3.93 -18.89 -22.67
N MET A 314 -5.04 -18.72 -23.37
CA MET A 314 -5.93 -19.81 -23.75
C MET A 314 -5.80 -20.07 -25.24
N MET A 315 -5.54 -21.32 -25.59
CA MET A 315 -5.45 -21.78 -26.97
C MET A 315 -6.81 -22.23 -27.51
N LYS A 316 -6.96 -22.25 -28.84
CA LYS A 316 -8.20 -22.70 -29.51
C LYS A 316 -8.54 -24.17 -29.22
N ASP A 317 -7.54 -25.00 -28.93
CA ASP A 317 -7.72 -26.42 -28.56
C ASP A 317 -8.10 -26.63 -27.08
N GLY A 318 -8.21 -25.54 -26.31
CA GLY A 318 -8.55 -25.53 -24.89
C GLY A 318 -7.36 -25.72 -23.94
N SER A 319 -6.12 -25.78 -24.45
CA SER A 319 -4.93 -25.78 -23.60
C SER A 319 -4.63 -24.39 -23.03
N ILE A 320 -4.01 -24.38 -21.83
CA ILE A 320 -3.63 -23.15 -21.12
C ILE A 320 -2.11 -22.98 -21.18
N GLY A 321 -1.65 -21.81 -21.60
CA GLY A 321 -0.26 -21.39 -21.56
C GLY A 321 0.00 -20.43 -20.38
N LEU A 322 1.10 -20.64 -19.65
CA LEU A 322 1.56 -19.77 -18.56
C LEU A 322 2.97 -19.26 -18.91
N PHE A 323 3.11 -17.97 -19.24
CA PHE A 323 4.35 -17.43 -19.79
C PHE A 323 4.79 -16.17 -19.06
N ASP A 324 6.09 -16.07 -18.80
CA ASP A 324 6.69 -14.97 -18.06
C ASP A 324 7.95 -14.45 -18.78
N PRO A 325 7.92 -13.25 -19.40
CA PRO A 325 9.10 -12.61 -19.96
C PRO A 325 10.12 -12.19 -18.89
N HIS A 326 11.04 -13.09 -18.53
CA HIS A 326 12.00 -12.86 -17.44
C HIS A 326 13.45 -13.02 -17.89
N GLY A 327 14.33 -12.16 -17.38
CA GLY A 327 15.77 -12.20 -17.68
C GLY A 327 16.51 -13.27 -16.85
N ILE A 328 17.34 -14.09 -17.50
CA ILE A 328 18.16 -15.13 -16.84
C ILE A 328 19.13 -14.52 -15.80
N TYR A 329 19.58 -13.28 -16.03
CA TYR A 329 20.51 -12.58 -15.14
C TYR A 329 19.90 -12.13 -13.81
N LEU A 330 18.57 -12.25 -13.65
CA LEU A 330 17.89 -11.87 -12.42
C LEU A 330 18.07 -12.95 -11.35
N ALA A 331 18.36 -12.52 -10.11
CA ALA A 331 18.69 -13.42 -9.00
C ALA A 331 17.57 -14.42 -8.67
N ASP A 332 16.32 -14.05 -8.93
CA ASP A 332 15.13 -14.86 -8.68
C ASP A 332 14.77 -15.81 -9.84
N PHE A 333 15.48 -15.76 -10.98
CA PHE A 333 15.18 -16.55 -12.18
C PHE A 333 15.07 -18.04 -11.86
N GLY A 334 16.08 -18.60 -11.19
CA GLY A 334 16.14 -20.04 -10.96
C GLY A 334 14.96 -20.54 -10.13
N ALA A 335 14.68 -19.81 -9.04
CA ALA A 335 13.60 -20.12 -8.12
C ALA A 335 12.21 -20.01 -8.79
N LYS A 336 11.97 -18.95 -9.57
CA LYS A 336 10.73 -18.76 -10.34
C LYS A 336 10.54 -19.80 -11.44
N SER A 337 11.60 -20.11 -12.19
CA SER A 337 11.59 -21.13 -13.24
C SER A 337 11.23 -22.50 -12.65
N ASP A 338 11.87 -22.88 -11.55
CA ASP A 338 11.60 -24.15 -10.88
C ASP A 338 10.17 -24.22 -10.32
N GLY A 339 9.69 -23.14 -9.68
CA GLY A 339 8.33 -23.05 -9.16
C GLY A 339 7.26 -23.19 -10.25
N LEU A 340 7.41 -22.48 -11.37
CA LEU A 340 6.48 -22.55 -12.51
C LEU A 340 6.51 -23.94 -13.16
N ARG A 341 7.70 -24.53 -13.35
CA ARG A 341 7.84 -25.89 -13.88
C ARG A 341 7.13 -26.91 -13.00
N ASP A 342 7.36 -26.87 -11.68
CA ASP A 342 6.78 -27.81 -10.74
C ASP A 342 5.25 -27.67 -10.69
N TYR A 343 4.74 -26.44 -10.74
CA TYR A 343 3.31 -26.14 -10.84
C TYR A 343 2.69 -26.72 -12.13
N ILE A 344 3.31 -26.50 -13.29
CA ILE A 344 2.84 -27.05 -14.58
C ILE A 344 2.87 -28.59 -14.55
N ALA A 345 3.94 -29.20 -14.03
CA ALA A 345 4.06 -30.65 -13.90
C ALA A 345 2.96 -31.24 -13.00
N HIS A 346 2.63 -30.56 -11.89
CA HIS A 346 1.54 -30.95 -10.99
C HIS A 346 0.17 -30.92 -11.68
N LEU A 347 -0.13 -29.86 -12.42
CA LEU A 347 -1.38 -29.76 -13.18
C LEU A 347 -1.47 -30.79 -14.30
N LYS A 348 -0.38 -31.05 -15.03
CA LYS A 348 -0.30 -32.11 -16.05
C LYS A 348 -0.60 -33.49 -15.43
N LYS A 349 -0.05 -33.80 -14.25
CA LYS A 349 -0.35 -35.05 -13.51
C LYS A 349 -1.83 -35.18 -13.14
N LYS A 350 -2.53 -34.06 -12.94
CA LYS A 350 -3.99 -34.01 -12.72
C LYS A 350 -4.82 -34.04 -14.01
N GLY A 351 -4.19 -34.27 -15.17
CA GLY A 351 -4.87 -34.36 -16.47
C GLY A 351 -5.21 -33.02 -17.11
N ARG A 352 -4.72 -31.90 -16.57
CA ARG A 352 -4.94 -30.57 -17.18
C ARG A 352 -3.98 -30.38 -18.35
N LYS A 353 -4.50 -29.87 -19.48
CA LYS A 353 -3.69 -29.44 -20.62
C LYS A 353 -3.09 -28.07 -20.35
N VAL A 354 -1.91 -28.04 -19.75
CA VAL A 354 -1.17 -26.81 -19.45
C VAL A 354 0.26 -26.91 -19.96
N SER A 355 0.79 -25.82 -20.51
CA SER A 355 2.19 -25.64 -20.89
C SER A 355 2.64 -24.24 -20.48
N GLY A 356 3.93 -23.96 -20.57
CA GLY A 356 4.44 -22.67 -20.12
C GLY A 356 5.87 -22.73 -19.64
N GLY A 357 6.39 -21.59 -19.23
CA GLY A 357 7.75 -21.44 -18.77
C GLY A 357 8.20 -19.99 -18.82
N ILE A 358 9.45 -19.77 -18.45
CA ILE A 358 10.08 -18.47 -18.65
C ILE A 358 10.34 -18.28 -20.13
N ILE A 359 10.02 -17.11 -20.68
CA ILE A 359 10.17 -16.83 -22.11
C ILE A 359 11.18 -15.71 -22.34
N ALA A 360 11.93 -15.83 -23.43
CA ALA A 360 12.88 -14.82 -23.86
C ALA A 360 12.95 -14.79 -25.39
N ASN A 361 13.31 -13.63 -25.95
CA ASN A 361 13.55 -13.53 -27.38
C ASN A 361 15.03 -13.74 -27.68
N THR A 362 15.36 -14.42 -28.78
CA THR A 362 16.76 -14.66 -29.17
C THR A 362 17.54 -13.39 -29.51
N LYS A 363 16.85 -12.26 -29.69
CA LYS A 363 17.44 -10.94 -29.87
C LYS A 363 16.82 -9.92 -28.93
N THR A 364 17.64 -8.98 -28.46
CA THR A 364 17.24 -7.91 -27.53
C THR A 364 16.30 -6.87 -28.15
N ASP A 365 16.25 -6.80 -29.49
CA ASP A 365 15.32 -5.95 -30.25
C ASP A 365 13.97 -6.64 -30.55
N TYR A 366 13.79 -7.87 -30.07
CA TYR A 366 12.60 -8.70 -30.26
C TYR A 366 12.30 -9.09 -31.71
N THR A 367 13.26 -8.94 -32.63
CA THR A 367 13.15 -9.41 -34.03
C THR A 367 13.54 -10.90 -34.19
N GLY A 368 13.94 -11.54 -33.10
CA GLY A 368 14.33 -12.94 -33.06
C GLY A 368 13.14 -13.88 -32.83
N GLN A 369 13.44 -15.11 -32.42
CA GLN A 369 12.44 -16.12 -32.08
C GLN A 369 12.11 -16.03 -30.60
N TRP A 370 10.83 -16.23 -30.26
CA TRP A 370 10.43 -16.46 -28.88
C TRP A 370 10.80 -17.88 -28.48
N MET A 371 11.51 -17.99 -27.37
CA MET A 371 11.96 -19.25 -26.80
C MET A 371 11.31 -19.42 -25.44
N VAL A 372 10.96 -20.66 -25.09
CA VAL A 372 10.45 -21.02 -23.77
C VAL A 372 11.44 -21.95 -23.06
N TYR A 373 11.67 -21.67 -21.78
CA TYR A 373 12.49 -22.46 -20.88
C TYR A 373 11.60 -23.23 -19.91
N GLU A 374 11.71 -24.56 -19.96
CA GLU A 374 10.96 -25.50 -19.11
C GLU A 374 11.89 -26.31 -18.18
N GLY A 375 13.19 -25.98 -18.16
CA GLY A 375 14.23 -26.74 -17.46
C GLY A 375 14.41 -26.38 -15.97
N GLU A 376 15.45 -26.94 -15.36
CA GLU A 376 15.89 -26.58 -14.00
C GLU A 376 16.61 -25.24 -13.99
N GLY A 377 16.24 -24.35 -13.07
CA GLY A 377 16.80 -23.00 -12.98
C GLY A 377 18.33 -22.98 -12.96
N LYS A 378 18.95 -23.99 -12.32
CA LYS A 378 20.41 -24.16 -12.23
C LYS A 378 21.09 -24.48 -13.57
N ASP A 379 20.35 -24.94 -14.56
CA ASP A 379 20.83 -25.36 -15.89
C ASP A 379 20.64 -24.27 -16.95
N ALA A 380 19.93 -23.18 -16.64
CA ALA A 380 19.80 -22.03 -17.52
C ALA A 380 21.14 -21.30 -17.64
N ARG A 381 21.51 -20.93 -18.86
CA ARG A 381 22.74 -20.19 -19.17
C ARG A 381 22.41 -19.10 -20.17
N GLU A 382 22.83 -17.88 -19.87
CA GLU A 382 22.64 -16.75 -20.77
C GLU A 382 23.30 -16.99 -22.13
N GLY A 383 22.57 -16.66 -23.21
CA GLY A 383 23.02 -16.87 -24.59
C GLY A 383 23.06 -18.33 -25.05
N ASN A 384 22.75 -19.31 -24.20
CA ASN A 384 22.67 -20.72 -24.57
C ASN A 384 21.22 -21.16 -24.78
N TRP A 385 20.84 -21.29 -26.04
CA TRP A 385 19.50 -21.72 -26.45
C TRP A 385 19.36 -23.24 -26.60
N GLY A 386 20.40 -24.04 -26.31
CA GLY A 386 20.42 -25.49 -26.56
C GLY A 386 19.44 -26.29 -25.71
N ASN A 387 18.98 -25.74 -24.58
CA ASN A 387 17.97 -26.31 -23.68
C ASN A 387 16.67 -25.50 -23.65
N TRP A 388 16.46 -24.62 -24.63
CA TRP A 388 15.22 -23.87 -24.81
C TRP A 388 14.47 -24.42 -26.02
N THR A 389 13.14 -24.33 -25.99
CA THR A 389 12.29 -24.74 -27.10
C THR A 389 11.74 -23.51 -27.81
N ASN A 390 11.66 -23.53 -29.14
CA ASN A 390 11.02 -22.46 -29.89
C ASN A 390 9.52 -22.44 -29.57
N LEU A 391 9.02 -21.30 -29.10
CA LEU A 391 7.63 -21.11 -28.75
C LEU A 391 6.84 -20.78 -30.02
N GLN A 392 5.88 -21.64 -30.36
CA GLN A 392 4.99 -21.47 -31.50
C GLN A 392 3.55 -21.68 -31.05
N PHE A 393 2.65 -20.86 -31.59
CA PHE A 393 1.23 -20.85 -31.26
C PHE A 393 0.37 -21.11 -32.47
#